data_AF-A0A3M1FE94-F1
#
_entry.id   AF-A0A3M1FE94-F1
#
_cell.length_a   1.000
_cell.length_b   1.000
_cell.length_c   1.000
_cell.angle_alpha   90.00
_cell.angle_beta   90.00
_cell.angle_gamma   90.00
#
_symmetry.space_group_name_H-M   'P 1'
#
loop_
_entity.id
_entity.type
_entity.pdbx_description
1 polymer ?
#
loop_
_entity_poly.entity_id
_entity_poly.type
_entity_poly.pdbx_seq_one_letter_code
_entity_poly.pdbx_strand_id
1 'polypeptide(L)'
;MTQAFFQALRQPPTEFTLFAFWFWNDRLDADELRRQIRDFQDHGVHGFVIHPRVGLPRDLGWMSDKLLAFYDVALEEAVRRNMQVILYDEGMYPSGSSAGQVVAANPDYQTRCLAKIDLAPGEAPQL
;
A
#
# COMPACT_ATOMS: atom_id res chain seq x y z
N MET A 1 18.55 -33.08 14.25
CA MET A 1 18.62 -31.68 13.77
C MET A 1 20.03 -31.16 13.96
N THR A 2 20.54 -30.31 13.08
CA THR A 2 21.93 -29.84 13.10
C THR A 2 22.10 -28.55 13.91
N GLN A 3 23.33 -28.25 14.34
CA GLN A 3 23.66 -26.96 14.99
C GLN A 3 23.29 -25.76 14.10
N ALA A 4 23.46 -25.90 12.77
CA ALA A 4 23.12 -24.87 11.80
C ALA A 4 21.62 -24.51 11.82
N PHE A 5 20.73 -25.50 11.99
CA PHE A 5 19.29 -25.27 12.10
C PHE A 5 18.94 -24.40 13.32
N PHE A 6 19.48 -24.71 14.50
CA PHE A 6 19.21 -23.92 15.69
C PHE A 6 19.80 -22.50 15.63
N GLN A 7 20.89 -22.30 14.89
CA GLN A 7 21.43 -20.96 14.63
C GLN A 7 20.50 -20.15 13.73
N ALA A 8 19.98 -20.75 12.66
CA ALA A 8 19.01 -20.09 11.78
C ALA A 8 17.70 -19.72 12.52
N LEU A 9 17.28 -20.47 13.54
CA LEU A 9 16.13 -20.08 14.36
C LEU A 9 16.41 -18.87 15.28
N ARG A 10 17.66 -18.72 15.75
CA ARG A 10 18.05 -17.58 16.60
C ARG A 10 18.34 -16.32 15.80
N GLN A 11 18.82 -16.48 14.58
CA GLN A 11 19.12 -15.42 13.62
C GLN A 11 18.53 -15.79 12.26
N PRO A 12 17.20 -15.66 12.11
CA PRO A 12 16.54 -15.97 10.84
C PRO A 12 17.07 -15.06 9.74
N PRO A 13 17.22 -15.56 8.50
CA PRO A 13 17.49 -14.72 7.35
C PRO A 13 16.42 -13.63 7.17
N THR A 14 16.80 -12.51 6.55
CA THR A 14 15.91 -11.34 6.38
C THR A 14 14.67 -11.63 5.55
N GLU A 15 14.64 -12.71 4.77
CA GLU A 15 13.45 -13.16 4.02
C GLU A 15 12.27 -13.55 4.92
N PHE A 16 12.53 -13.86 6.20
CA PHE A 16 11.50 -14.16 7.21
C PHE A 16 11.16 -12.93 8.08
N THR A 17 11.55 -11.73 7.65
CA THR A 17 11.25 -10.50 8.37
C THR A 17 9.76 -10.17 8.42
N LEU A 18 9.38 -9.32 9.36
CA LEU A 18 8.08 -8.68 9.38
C LEU A 18 7.99 -7.64 8.25
N PHE A 19 6.80 -7.47 7.68
CA PHE A 19 6.50 -6.37 6.78
C PHE A 19 5.69 -5.31 7.50
N ALA A 20 6.29 -4.15 7.76
CA ALA A 20 5.58 -3.02 8.35
C ALA A 20 4.58 -2.44 7.35
N PHE A 21 3.32 -2.35 7.76
CA PHE A 21 2.29 -1.69 6.97
C PHE A 21 2.38 -0.17 7.23
N TRP A 22 3.05 0.54 6.34
CA TRP A 22 3.50 1.91 6.59
C TRP A 22 2.53 2.93 5.99
N PHE A 23 1.78 3.59 6.87
CA PHE A 23 0.82 4.60 6.48
C PHE A 23 1.49 5.94 6.19
N TRP A 24 1.31 6.42 4.98
CA TRP A 24 1.58 7.80 4.60
C TRP A 24 0.28 8.59 4.72
N ASN A 25 0.15 9.33 5.82
CA ASN A 25 -1.11 9.97 6.22
C ASN A 25 -0.94 11.45 6.63
N ASP A 26 0.18 12.07 6.29
CA ASP A 26 0.43 13.49 6.47
C ASP A 26 1.43 13.97 5.40
N ARG A 27 1.80 15.25 5.43
CA ARG A 27 2.86 15.81 4.59
C ARG A 27 4.13 14.98 4.72
N LEU A 28 4.61 14.52 3.57
CA LEU A 28 5.83 13.72 3.48
C LEU A 28 7.05 14.63 3.44
N ASP A 29 8.13 14.14 4.03
CA ASP A 29 9.45 14.74 4.01
C ASP A 29 10.49 13.65 3.75
N ALA A 30 11.41 13.89 2.81
CA ALA A 30 12.32 12.86 2.33
C ALA A 30 13.30 12.37 3.41
N ASP A 31 13.75 13.26 4.30
CA ASP A 31 14.69 12.89 5.36
C ASP A 31 13.97 12.12 6.46
N GLU A 32 12.71 12.48 6.75
CA GLU A 32 11.88 11.70 7.67
C GLU A 32 11.57 10.30 7.13
N LEU A 33 11.28 10.14 5.83
CA LEU A 33 11.11 8.81 5.23
C LEU A 33 12.37 7.96 5.41
N ARG A 34 13.56 8.51 5.12
CA ARG A 34 14.84 7.80 5.32
C ARG A 34 15.09 7.47 6.79
N ARG A 35 14.73 8.39 7.71
CA ARG A 35 14.83 8.16 9.15
C ARG A 35 13.95 6.99 9.59
N GLN A 36 12.70 6.94 9.14
CA GLN A 36 11.75 5.86 9.47
C GLN A 36 12.19 4.51 8.88
N ILE A 37 12.68 4.48 7.63
CA ILE A 37 13.19 3.26 7.01
C ILE A 37 14.40 2.71 7.78
N ARG A 38 15.32 3.59 8.21
CA ARG A 38 16.42 3.20 9.10
C ARG A 38 15.89 2.63 10.42
N ASP A 39 14.93 3.32 11.03
CA ASP A 39 14.34 2.93 12.31
C ASP A 39 13.67 1.55 12.25
N PHE A 40 13.02 1.21 11.13
CA PHE A 40 12.52 -0.16 10.90
C PHE A 40 13.65 -1.19 11.00
N GLN A 41 14.76 -0.96 10.29
CA GLN A 41 15.89 -1.88 10.26
C GLN A 41 16.59 -1.99 11.62
N ASP A 42 16.74 -0.87 12.35
CA ASP A 42 17.30 -0.83 13.70
C ASP A 42 16.47 -1.67 14.69
N HIS A 43 15.19 -1.90 14.39
CA HIS A 43 14.27 -2.74 15.16
C HIS A 43 13.99 -4.12 14.52
N GLY A 44 14.80 -4.56 13.56
CA GLY A 44 14.72 -5.91 12.96
C GLY A 44 13.63 -6.09 11.91
N VAL A 45 13.05 -5.00 11.40
CA VAL A 45 12.11 -4.99 10.28
C VAL A 45 12.87 -4.69 9.00
N HIS A 46 12.93 -5.65 8.08
CA HIS A 46 13.66 -5.57 6.81
C HIS A 46 12.74 -5.47 5.60
N GLY A 47 11.43 -5.34 5.82
CA GLY A 47 10.45 -5.16 4.76
C GLY A 47 9.32 -4.22 5.15
N PHE A 48 8.74 -3.53 4.16
CA PHE A 48 7.57 -2.68 4.39
C PHE A 48 6.64 -2.62 3.17
N VAL A 49 5.39 -2.25 3.45
CA VAL A 49 4.35 -1.98 2.45
C VAL A 49 4.08 -0.47 2.51
N ILE A 50 4.34 0.25 1.42
CA ILE A 50 4.01 1.68 1.35
C ILE A 50 2.51 1.81 1.12
N HIS A 51 1.83 2.54 1.99
CA HIS A 51 0.37 2.67 1.90
C HIS A 51 -0.09 4.12 2.13
N PRO A 52 -0.33 4.89 1.07
CA PRO A 52 -0.99 6.19 1.13
C PRO A 52 -2.35 6.09 1.82
N ARG A 53 -2.65 7.07 2.69
CA ARG A 53 -3.90 7.14 3.45
C ARG A 53 -4.51 8.54 3.46
N VAL A 54 -5.76 8.61 3.92
CA VAL A 54 -6.42 9.88 4.27
C VAL A 54 -5.52 10.66 5.23
N GLY A 55 -5.30 11.94 4.90
CA GLY A 55 -4.43 12.86 5.62
C GLY A 55 -3.28 13.38 4.75
N LEU A 56 -2.95 12.69 3.65
CA LEU A 56 -2.05 13.25 2.64
C LEU A 56 -2.58 14.59 2.07
N PRO A 57 -1.72 15.61 1.93
CA PRO A 57 -2.07 16.85 1.24
C PRO A 57 -2.60 16.61 -0.18
N ARG A 58 -3.52 17.46 -0.64
CA ARG A 58 -4.13 17.34 -1.98
C ARG A 58 -3.11 17.39 -3.12
N ASP A 59 -1.96 18.05 -2.92
CA ASP A 59 -0.90 18.10 -3.92
C ASP A 59 -0.06 16.82 -4.00
N LEU A 60 -0.25 15.88 -3.06
CA LEU A 60 0.29 14.52 -3.07
C LEU A 60 -0.81 13.51 -3.43
N GLY A 61 -1.63 13.84 -4.44
CA GLY A 61 -2.69 12.97 -4.93
C GLY A 61 -2.14 11.62 -5.39
N TRP A 62 -2.97 10.58 -5.30
CA TRP A 62 -2.64 9.23 -5.75
C TRP A 62 -2.09 9.23 -7.19
N MET A 63 -0.94 8.59 -7.40
CA MET A 63 -0.20 8.55 -8.67
C MET A 63 0.21 9.91 -9.26
N SER A 64 0.22 11.00 -8.47
CA SER A 64 0.81 12.26 -8.90
C SER A 64 2.33 12.18 -8.95
N ASP A 65 2.97 12.95 -9.84
CA ASP A 65 4.44 13.03 -9.94
C ASP A 65 5.10 13.34 -8.60
N LYS A 66 4.49 14.23 -7.80
CA LYS A 66 4.99 14.58 -6.47
C LYS A 66 4.94 13.40 -5.50
N LEU A 67 3.86 12.62 -5.50
CA LEU A 67 3.76 11.43 -4.65
C LEU A 67 4.76 10.38 -5.11
N LEU A 68 4.89 10.14 -6.42
CA LEU A 68 5.83 9.19 -7.00
C LEU A 68 7.29 9.54 -6.67
N ALA A 69 7.64 10.82 -6.63
CA ALA A 69 8.97 11.24 -6.16
C ALA A 69 9.28 10.82 -4.71
N PHE A 70 8.27 10.72 -3.83
CA PHE A 70 8.46 10.16 -2.49
C PHE A 70 8.57 8.63 -2.50
N TYR A 71 7.90 7.95 -3.42
CA TYR A 71 8.14 6.52 -3.65
C TYR A 71 9.60 6.27 -4.06
N ASP A 72 10.14 7.09 -4.97
CA ASP A 72 11.55 6.99 -5.37
C ASP A 72 12.49 7.12 -4.15
N VAL A 73 12.26 8.10 -3.28
CA VAL A 73 13.02 8.27 -2.03
C VAL A 73 13.00 7.00 -1.18
N ALA A 74 11.82 6.41 -0.97
CA ALA A 74 11.67 5.21 -0.14
C ALA A 74 12.30 3.98 -0.80
N LEU A 75 12.14 3.81 -2.10
CA LEU A 75 12.69 2.68 -2.87
C LEU A 75 14.21 2.75 -2.96
N GLU A 76 14.78 3.94 -3.21
CA GLU A 76 16.22 4.14 -3.20
C GLU A 76 16.83 3.76 -1.85
N GLU A 77 16.20 4.20 -0.75
CA GLU A 77 16.69 3.90 0.60
C GLU A 77 16.55 2.40 0.92
N ALA A 78 15.47 1.76 0.50
CA ALA A 78 15.30 0.32 0.64
C ALA A 78 16.39 -0.46 -0.12
N VAL A 79 16.73 -0.05 -1.34
CA VAL A 79 17.82 -0.65 -2.12
C VAL A 79 19.15 -0.49 -1.40
N ARG A 80 19.47 0.71 -0.89
CA ARG A 80 20.71 0.96 -0.13
C ARG A 80 20.83 0.08 1.11
N ARG A 81 19.69 -0.28 1.73
CA ARG A 81 19.62 -1.05 2.97
C ARG A 81 19.36 -2.54 2.78
N ASN A 82 19.22 -3.00 1.53
CA ASN A 82 18.84 -4.36 1.19
C ASN A 82 17.51 -4.77 1.87
N MET A 83 16.51 -3.90 1.79
CA MET A 83 15.16 -4.11 2.31
C MET A 83 14.18 -4.46 1.19
N GLN A 84 13.12 -5.19 1.53
CA GLN A 84 12.06 -5.55 0.59
C GLN A 84 10.90 -4.55 0.68
N VAL A 85 10.36 -4.16 -0.47
CA VAL A 85 9.21 -3.25 -0.53
C VAL A 85 8.08 -3.91 -1.30
N ILE A 86 6.88 -3.87 -0.72
CA ILE A 86 5.65 -4.23 -1.40
C ILE A 86 4.95 -2.94 -1.83
N LEU A 87 4.69 -2.82 -3.12
CA LEU A 87 3.90 -1.75 -3.69
C LEU A 87 2.44 -2.20 -3.75
N TYR A 88 1.56 -1.36 -3.21
CA TYR A 88 0.13 -1.53 -3.29
C TYR A 88 -0.41 -0.69 -4.45
N ASP A 89 -1.26 -1.26 -5.30
CA ASP A 89 -1.76 -0.65 -6.53
C ASP A 89 -3.03 0.20 -6.31
N GLU A 90 -3.22 0.70 -5.10
CA GLU A 90 -4.44 1.40 -4.69
C GLU A 90 -4.14 2.62 -3.80
N GLY A 91 -4.89 3.71 -4.04
CA GLY A 91 -4.90 4.88 -3.16
C GLY A 91 -6.03 4.74 -2.15
N MET A 92 -5.71 4.26 -0.95
CA MET A 92 -6.63 3.79 0.11
C MET A 92 -7.06 2.32 -0.05
N TYR A 93 -8.26 1.98 0.44
CA TYR A 93 -8.90 0.66 0.39
C TYR A 93 -10.38 0.88 0.05
N PRO A 94 -11.08 -0.12 -0.52
CA PRO A 94 -10.58 -1.40 -1.03
C PRO A 94 -9.80 -1.27 -2.35
N SER A 95 -9.07 -2.31 -2.76
CA SER A 95 -8.35 -2.36 -4.03
C SER A 95 -9.27 -2.45 -5.25
N GLY A 96 -8.78 -1.92 -6.37
CA GLY A 96 -9.41 -2.01 -7.70
C GLY A 96 -9.96 -0.68 -8.23
N SER A 97 -10.00 0.37 -7.40
CA SER A 97 -10.47 1.70 -7.82
C SER A 97 -9.35 2.62 -8.29
N SER A 98 -8.12 2.40 -7.79
CA SER A 98 -6.96 3.29 -7.95
C SER A 98 -7.31 4.75 -7.59
N ALA A 99 -7.83 4.95 -6.38
CA ALA A 99 -8.42 6.20 -5.89
C ALA A 99 -9.50 6.77 -6.83
N GLY A 100 -10.31 5.89 -7.43
CA GLY A 100 -11.36 6.23 -8.39
C GLY A 100 -10.90 6.47 -9.83
N GLN A 101 -9.60 6.40 -10.12
CA GLN A 101 -9.08 6.61 -11.48
C GLN A 101 -9.58 5.55 -12.48
N VAL A 102 -9.83 4.32 -12.03
CA VAL A 102 -10.33 3.23 -12.90
C VAL A 102 -11.69 3.59 -13.51
N VAL A 103 -12.64 4.04 -12.68
CA VAL A 103 -13.99 4.41 -13.12
C VAL A 103 -13.99 5.74 -13.87
N ALA A 104 -13.13 6.68 -13.45
CA ALA A 104 -12.95 7.94 -14.17
C ALA A 104 -12.44 7.73 -15.61
N ALA A 105 -11.58 6.72 -15.82
CA ALA A 105 -11.09 6.35 -17.13
C ALA A 105 -12.14 5.57 -17.95
N ASN A 106 -12.88 4.66 -17.31
CA ASN A 106 -13.97 3.92 -17.95
C ASN A 106 -15.12 3.63 -16.95
N PRO A 107 -16.28 4.29 -17.08
CA PRO A 107 -17.44 4.05 -16.23
C PRO A 107 -17.95 2.60 -16.24
N ASP A 108 -17.67 1.82 -17.27
CA ASP A 108 -18.09 0.41 -17.35
C ASP A 108 -17.42 -0.47 -16.27
N TYR A 109 -16.25 -0.05 -15.76
CA TYR A 109 -15.51 -0.76 -14.71
C TYR A 109 -15.97 -0.43 -13.29
N GLN A 110 -17.03 0.38 -13.13
CA GLN A 110 -17.60 0.59 -11.80
C GLN A 110 -18.05 -0.72 -11.17
N THR A 111 -17.80 -0.87 -9.87
CA THR A 111 -18.31 -2.00 -9.10
C THR A 111 -19.84 -2.04 -9.18
N ARG A 112 -20.39 -3.18 -9.56
CA ARG A 112 -21.84 -3.40 -9.67
C ARG A 112 -22.31 -4.33 -8.55
N CYS A 113 -23.50 -4.08 -8.03
CA CYS A 113 -24.16 -4.96 -7.09
C CYS A 113 -25.50 -5.44 -7.66
N LEU A 114 -25.97 -6.58 -7.18
CA LEU A 114 -27.35 -7.00 -7.41
C LEU A 114 -28.23 -6.26 -6.41
N ALA A 115 -29.23 -5.54 -6.91
CA ALA A 115 -30.27 -4.93 -6.09
C ALA A 115 -31.55 -5.77 -6.19
N LYS A 116 -32.12 -6.15 -5.04
CA LYS A 116 -33.44 -6.77 -5.00
C LYS A 116 -34.49 -5.68 -5.12
N ILE A 117 -35.36 -5.79 -6.11
CA ILE A 117 -36.53 -4.93 -6.29
C ILE A 117 -37.76 -5.83 -6.11
N ASP A 118 -38.60 -5.51 -5.13
CA ASP A 118 -39.90 -6.17 -4.96
C ASP A 118 -40.93 -5.47 -5.85
N LEU A 119 -41.64 -6.25 -6.66
CA LEU A 119 -42.66 -5.76 -7.59
C LEU A 119 -44.04 -6.24 -7.13
N ALA A 120 -45.05 -5.38 -7.20
CA ALA A 120 -46.44 -5.80 -7.07
C ALA A 120 -46.86 -6.67 -8.27
N PRO A 121 -47.90 -7.51 -8.14
CA PRO A 121 -48.43 -8.25 -9.27
C PRO A 121 -48.82 -7.33 -10.43
N GLY A 122 -48.16 -7.50 -11.57
CA GLY A 122 -48.39 -6.70 -12.79
C GLY A 122 -47.51 -5.46 -12.93
N GLU A 123 -46.61 -5.18 -11.98
CA GLU A 123 -45.67 -4.06 -12.05
C GLU A 123 -44.41 -4.42 -12.85
N ALA A 124 -43.93 -3.49 -13.68
CA ALA A 124 -42.69 -3.64 -14.44
C ALA A 124 -41.52 -2.92 -13.73
N PRO A 125 -40.29 -3.47 -13.77
CA PRO A 125 -39.14 -2.81 -13.14
C PRO A 125 -38.82 -1.49 -13.84
N GLN A 126 -38.58 -0.44 -13.05
CA GLN A 126 -37.98 0.81 -13.51
C GLN A 126 -36.52 0.84 -13.00
N LEU A 127 -35.58 0.88 -13.93
CA LEU A 127 -34.13 0.93 -13.68
C LEU A 127 -33.57 2.31 -13.99
#